data_AF-A0A183V139-F1
#
_entry.id   AF-A0A183V139-F1
#
_cell.length_a   1.000
_cell.length_b   1.000
_cell.length_c   1.000
_cell.angle_alpha   90.00
_cell.angle_beta   90.00
_cell.angle_gamma   90.00
#
_symmetry.space_group_name_H-M   'P 1'
#
loop_
_entity.id
_entity.type
_entity.pdbx_description
1 polymer ?
#
loop_
_entity_poly.entity_id
_entity_poly.type
_entity_poly.pdbx_seq_one_letter_code
_entity_poly.pdbx_strand_id
1 'polypeptide(L)'
;MLNVILANACVQFIVMIEYPMMSLFFVTASHLANSAPIFYANHLAKRSWAPYYAVIHLITYSTCICATIVLILLPNGAMELGNLRISTILITFMSAVSLATLLTTIRAIITAVTYNRKKCFNSTRTQHRKRLISFIIYCIPMNIIGFPFIVMGPACLLLILYPDSLILINIMIVGRSIISDTNNYRTLAIGITTLTAFTSYRNAVRNLLRLHRIPCFLTERIVQVRRIAF
;
A
#
# COMPACT_ATOMS: atom_id res chain seq x y z
N MET A 1 9.11 -28.87 -3.41
CA MET A 1 8.84 -28.15 -2.13
C MET A 1 9.58 -26.82 -2.06
N LEU A 2 10.91 -26.78 -2.27
CA LEU A 2 11.72 -25.54 -2.25
C LEU A 2 11.20 -24.43 -3.18
N ASN A 3 10.86 -24.76 -4.44
CA ASN A 3 10.33 -23.78 -5.40
C ASN A 3 9.01 -23.12 -4.94
N VAL A 4 8.16 -23.85 -4.21
CA VAL A 4 6.89 -23.33 -3.68
C VAL A 4 7.15 -22.38 -2.50
N ILE A 5 8.12 -22.72 -1.65
CA ILE A 5 8.54 -21.88 -0.52
C ILE A 5 9.14 -20.57 -1.03
N LEU A 6 10.02 -20.63 -2.03
CA LEU A 6 10.64 -19.45 -2.66
C LEU A 6 9.61 -18.57 -3.38
N ALA A 7 8.67 -19.17 -4.11
CA ALA A 7 7.58 -18.43 -4.75
C ALA A 7 6.69 -17.70 -3.73
N ASN A 8 6.28 -18.38 -2.66
CA ASN A 8 5.48 -17.77 -1.60
C ASN A 8 6.26 -16.65 -0.89
N ALA A 9 7.54 -16.85 -0.59
CA ALA A 9 8.39 -15.82 -0.01
C ALA A 9 8.47 -14.59 -0.91
N CYS A 10 8.65 -14.76 -2.23
CA CYS A 10 8.73 -13.61 -3.13
C CYS A 10 7.42 -12.84 -3.26
N VAL A 11 6.28 -13.54 -3.31
CA VAL A 11 4.95 -12.89 -3.29
C VAL A 11 4.78 -12.07 -2.01
N GLN A 12 5.15 -12.64 -0.85
CA GLN A 12 5.07 -11.92 0.43
C GLN A 12 5.99 -10.70 0.47
N PHE A 13 7.23 -10.78 -0.06
CA PHE A 13 8.13 -9.63 -0.16
C PHE A 13 7.58 -8.52 -1.06
N ILE A 14 7.02 -8.90 -2.21
CA ILE A 14 6.43 -7.94 -3.15
C ILE A 14 5.29 -7.19 -2.47
N VAL A 15 4.34 -7.91 -1.88
CA VAL A 15 3.18 -7.31 -1.18
C VAL A 15 3.63 -6.47 0.03
N MET A 16 4.69 -6.88 0.71
CA MET A 16 5.19 -6.15 1.88
C MET A 16 5.77 -4.79 1.51
N ILE A 17 6.53 -4.69 0.42
CA ILE A 17 7.27 -3.48 0.00
C ILE A 17 6.46 -2.59 -0.94
N GLU A 18 5.86 -3.18 -1.97
CA GLU A 18 5.19 -2.45 -3.04
C GLU A 18 4.07 -1.60 -2.50
N TYR A 19 3.25 -2.19 -1.64
CA TYR A 19 2.06 -1.55 -1.15
C TYR A 19 2.37 -0.27 -0.32
N PRO A 20 3.24 -0.32 0.71
CA PRO A 20 3.56 0.89 1.48
C PRO A 20 4.29 1.95 0.66
N MET A 21 5.10 1.57 -0.33
CA MET A 21 5.74 2.51 -1.26
C MET A 21 4.71 3.23 -2.14
N MET A 22 3.75 2.49 -2.71
CA MET A 22 2.65 3.08 -3.47
C MET A 22 1.77 3.97 -2.61
N SER A 23 1.47 3.53 -1.39
CA SER A 23 0.73 4.33 -0.41
C SER A 23 1.46 5.63 -0.12
N LEU A 24 2.75 5.58 0.24
CA LEU A 24 3.57 6.76 0.53
C LEU A 24 3.62 7.74 -0.64
N PHE A 25 3.80 7.26 -1.87
CA PHE A 25 3.75 8.11 -3.07
C PHE A 25 2.40 8.79 -3.20
N PHE A 26 1.31 8.02 -3.11
CA PHE A 26 -0.05 8.53 -3.26
C PHE A 26 -0.39 9.55 -2.16
N VAL A 27 0.03 9.28 -0.91
CA VAL A 27 -0.10 10.18 0.24
C VAL A 27 0.61 11.50 -0.01
N THR A 28 1.87 11.41 -0.45
CA THR A 28 2.72 12.58 -0.67
C THR A 28 2.16 13.44 -1.80
N ALA A 29 1.79 12.83 -2.93
CA ALA A 29 1.20 13.54 -4.07
C ALA A 29 -0.12 14.24 -3.68
N SER A 30 -0.99 13.54 -2.94
CA SER A 30 -2.28 14.09 -2.47
C SER A 30 -2.10 15.22 -1.45
N HIS A 31 -1.10 15.11 -0.57
CA HIS A 31 -0.75 16.18 0.35
C HIS A 31 -0.21 17.40 -0.40
N LEU A 32 0.70 17.21 -1.37
CA LEU A 32 1.27 18.28 -2.19
C LEU A 32 0.20 19.06 -2.97
N ALA A 33 -0.86 18.39 -3.43
CA ALA A 33 -1.99 19.07 -4.08
C ALA A 33 -2.65 20.14 -3.19
N ASN A 34 -2.50 20.04 -1.86
CA ASN A 34 -3.06 20.96 -0.89
C ASN A 34 -2.00 21.90 -0.29
N SER A 35 -0.81 21.39 0.06
CA SER A 35 0.25 22.18 0.70
C SER A 35 1.11 22.98 -0.29
N ALA A 36 1.29 22.47 -1.51
CA ALA A 36 2.09 23.10 -2.57
C ALA A 36 1.39 22.98 -3.93
N PRO A 37 0.22 23.62 -4.13
CA PRO A 37 -0.63 23.42 -5.31
C PRO A 37 0.05 23.80 -6.62
N ILE A 38 0.90 24.84 -6.62
CA ILE A 38 1.67 25.25 -7.81
C ILE A 38 2.66 24.17 -8.20
N PHE A 39 3.40 23.62 -7.22
CA PHE A 39 4.33 22.52 -7.47
C PHE A 39 3.61 21.28 -8.00
N TYR A 40 2.49 20.90 -7.36
CA TYR A 40 1.66 19.78 -7.81
C TYR A 40 1.12 20.00 -9.22
N ALA A 41 0.62 21.20 -9.55
CA ALA A 41 0.09 21.51 -10.87
C ALA A 41 1.16 21.37 -11.97
N ASN A 42 2.38 21.82 -11.70
CA ASN A 42 3.49 21.81 -12.65
C ASN A 42 4.11 20.41 -12.83
N HIS A 43 4.16 19.60 -11.76
CA HIS A 43 4.93 18.35 -11.76
C HIS A 43 4.08 17.08 -11.74
N LEU A 44 2.85 17.11 -11.21
CA LEU A 44 2.06 15.89 -10.92
C LEU A 44 0.66 15.90 -11.54
N ALA A 45 0.00 17.06 -11.66
CA ALA A 45 -1.42 17.13 -12.04
C ALA A 45 -1.70 16.71 -13.49
N LYS A 46 -0.78 17.02 -14.42
CA LYS A 46 -0.93 16.73 -15.86
C LYS A 46 -0.09 15.54 -16.34
N ARG A 47 0.72 14.95 -15.45
CA ARG A 47 1.61 13.85 -15.80
C ARG A 47 0.97 12.50 -15.50
N SER A 48 1.25 11.51 -16.33
CA SER A 48 0.92 10.12 -16.01
C SER A 48 1.72 9.69 -14.78
N TRP A 49 1.07 8.99 -13.86
CA TRP A 49 1.74 8.41 -12.69
C TRP A 49 2.34 7.03 -12.99
N ALA A 50 2.12 6.49 -14.19
CA ALA A 50 2.64 5.19 -14.61
C ALA A 50 4.16 5.04 -14.46
N PRO A 51 5.01 6.05 -14.78
CA PRO A 51 6.46 5.94 -14.57
C PRO A 51 6.83 5.79 -13.09
N TYR A 52 6.11 6.46 -12.18
CA TYR A 52 6.35 6.33 -10.74
C TYR A 52 6.00 4.93 -10.25
N TYR A 53 4.87 4.38 -10.72
CA TYR A 53 4.50 3.00 -10.41
C TYR A 53 5.51 2.00 -10.99
N ALA A 54 6.00 2.21 -12.21
CA ALA A 54 7.03 1.38 -12.82
C ALA A 54 8.33 1.37 -11.98
N VAL A 55 8.76 2.53 -11.47
CA VAL A 55 9.92 2.62 -10.59
C VAL A 55 9.68 1.89 -9.27
N ILE A 56 8.50 2.04 -8.65
CA ILE A 56 8.16 1.31 -7.42
C ILE A 56 8.19 -0.20 -7.66
N HIS A 57 7.58 -0.69 -8.75
CA HIS A 57 7.65 -2.11 -9.12
C HIS A 57 9.09 -2.55 -9.34
N LEU A 58 9.90 -1.79 -10.09
CA LEU A 58 11.30 -2.12 -10.35
C LEU A 58 12.09 -2.26 -9.05
N ILE A 59 11.94 -1.32 -8.11
CA ILE A 59 12.58 -1.39 -6.79
C ILE A 59 12.13 -2.63 -6.04
N THR A 60 10.83 -2.90 -6.00
CA THR A 60 10.27 -4.06 -5.28
C THR A 60 10.76 -5.38 -5.87
N TYR A 61 10.67 -5.57 -7.19
CA TYR A 61 11.13 -6.78 -7.85
C TYR A 61 12.64 -6.98 -7.71
N SER A 62 13.43 -5.91 -7.87
CA SER A 62 14.88 -5.98 -7.68
C SER A 62 15.24 -6.39 -6.26
N THR A 63 14.54 -5.84 -5.26
CA THR A 63 14.75 -6.21 -3.84
C THR A 63 14.35 -7.66 -3.60
N CYS A 64 13.22 -8.13 -4.15
CA CYS A 64 12.83 -9.53 -4.02
C CYS A 64 13.87 -10.48 -4.65
N ILE A 65 14.32 -10.19 -5.87
CA ILE A 65 15.30 -10.99 -6.59
C ILE A 65 16.61 -11.05 -5.79
N CYS A 66 17.11 -9.91 -5.29
CA CYS A 66 18.32 -9.88 -4.49
C CYS A 66 18.17 -10.70 -3.20
N ALA A 67 17.08 -10.55 -2.46
CA ALA A 67 16.82 -11.32 -1.24
C ALA A 67 16.75 -12.83 -1.54
N THR A 68 16.09 -13.22 -2.63
CA THR A 68 15.95 -14.61 -3.06
C THR A 68 17.29 -15.22 -3.45
N ILE A 69 18.11 -14.50 -4.22
CA ILE A 69 19.46 -14.95 -4.62
C ILE A 69 20.34 -15.16 -3.38
N VAL A 70 20.34 -14.22 -2.43
CA VAL A 70 21.13 -14.34 -1.19
C VAL A 70 20.69 -15.58 -0.40
N LEU A 71 19.38 -15.84 -0.28
CA LEU A 71 18.88 -17.04 0.42
C LEU A 71 19.29 -18.36 -0.25
N ILE A 72 19.32 -18.41 -1.59
CA ILE A 72 19.73 -19.61 -2.35
C ILE A 72 21.23 -19.86 -2.25
N LEU A 73 22.05 -18.80 -2.24
CA LEU A 73 23.52 -18.92 -2.22
C LEU A 73 24.09 -19.21 -0.82
N LEU A 74 23.29 -19.11 0.23
CA LEU A 74 23.73 -19.41 1.59
C LEU A 74 23.85 -20.92 1.81
N PRO A 75 24.95 -21.40 2.43
CA PRO A 75 25.05 -22.81 2.82
C PRO A 75 23.94 -23.17 3.82
N ASN A 76 23.44 -24.41 3.77
CA ASN A 76 22.27 -24.87 4.55
C ASN A 76 22.35 -24.53 6.05
N GLY A 77 23.54 -24.56 6.65
CA GLY A 77 23.75 -24.21 8.06
C GLY A 77 23.71 -22.70 8.38
N ALA A 78 23.78 -21.83 7.37
CA ALA A 78 23.74 -20.37 7.49
C ALA A 78 22.42 -19.75 7.02
N MET A 79 21.47 -20.55 6.51
CA MET A 79 20.20 -20.07 5.99
C MET A 79 19.36 -19.33 7.03
N GLU A 80 19.28 -19.86 8.26
CA GLU A 80 18.50 -19.24 9.34
C GLU A 80 19.05 -17.87 9.74
N LEU A 81 20.38 -17.76 9.88
CA LEU A 81 21.03 -16.49 10.20
C LEU A 81 20.91 -15.47 9.05
N GLY A 82 21.02 -15.93 7.80
CA GLY A 82 20.83 -15.08 6.62
C GLY A 82 19.38 -14.58 6.49
N ASN A 83 18.40 -15.46 6.69
CA ASN A 83 16.98 -15.09 6.71
C ASN A 83 16.67 -14.10 7.83
N LEU A 84 17.29 -14.28 9.02
CA LEU A 84 17.18 -13.33 10.13
C LEU A 84 17.66 -11.94 9.69
N ARG A 85 18.87 -11.83 9.13
CA ARG A 85 19.48 -10.56 8.71
C ARG A 85 18.71 -9.85 7.60
N ILE A 86 18.30 -10.57 6.54
CA ILE A 86 17.51 -10.01 5.43
C ILE A 86 16.19 -9.45 5.97
N SER A 87 15.48 -10.24 6.78
CA SER A 87 14.23 -9.83 7.39
C SER A 87 14.40 -8.61 8.30
N THR A 88 15.50 -8.52 9.06
CA THR A 88 15.82 -7.34 9.89
C THR A 88 15.98 -6.09 9.04
N ILE A 89 16.78 -6.13 7.97
CA ILE A 89 16.98 -4.98 7.05
C ILE A 89 15.65 -4.53 6.45
N LEU A 90 14.84 -5.47 5.99
CA LEU A 90 13.55 -5.17 5.38
C LEU A 90 12.58 -4.56 6.37
N ILE A 91 12.45 -5.12 7.58
CA ILE A 91 11.57 -4.56 8.62
C ILE A 91 12.02 -3.15 8.99
N THR A 92 13.33 -2.89 9.10
CA THR A 92 13.86 -1.54 9.35
C THR A 92 13.51 -0.57 8.22
N PHE A 93 13.70 -0.96 6.96
CA PHE A 93 13.32 -0.13 5.81
C PHE A 93 11.81 0.16 5.79
N MET A 94 10.98 -0.87 6.00
CA MET A 94 9.53 -0.73 6.05
C MET A 94 9.05 0.11 7.24
N SER A 95 9.78 0.09 8.35
CA SER A 95 9.56 0.96 9.50
C SER A 95 9.69 2.42 9.11
N ALA A 96 10.76 2.77 8.39
CA ALA A 96 10.99 4.14 7.91
C ALA A 96 9.90 4.60 6.92
N VAL A 97 9.52 3.75 5.96
CA VAL A 97 8.43 4.04 5.00
C VAL A 97 7.09 4.22 5.73
N SER A 98 6.77 3.34 6.68
CA SER A 98 5.53 3.40 7.46
C SER A 98 5.47 4.64 8.35
N LEU A 99 6.60 5.00 8.98
CA LEU A 99 6.71 6.22 9.78
C LEU A 99 6.55 7.47 8.91
N ALA A 100 7.19 7.53 7.74
CA ALA A 100 7.02 8.62 6.79
C ALA A 100 5.55 8.75 6.33
N THR A 101 4.88 7.62 6.09
CA THR A 101 3.45 7.57 5.72
C THR A 101 2.56 8.08 6.85
N LEU A 102 2.85 7.68 8.09
CA LEU A 102 2.11 8.15 9.27
C LEU A 102 2.29 9.67 9.46
N LEU A 103 3.52 10.17 9.41
CA LEU A 103 3.81 11.60 9.57
C LEU A 103 3.15 12.45 8.49
N THR A 104 3.19 12.00 7.23
CA THR A 104 2.52 12.68 6.12
C THR A 104 0.99 12.62 6.26
N THR A 105 0.43 11.52 6.77
CA THR A 105 -1.00 11.41 7.10
C THR A 105 -1.39 12.39 8.21
N ILE A 106 -0.60 12.50 9.28
CA ILE A 106 -0.83 13.47 10.37
C ILE A 106 -0.81 14.90 9.82
N ARG A 107 0.18 15.25 8.99
CA ARG A 107 0.24 16.56 8.32
C ARG A 107 -0.99 16.81 7.43
N ALA A 108 -1.46 15.79 6.71
CA ALA A 108 -2.68 15.87 5.91
C ALA A 108 -3.92 16.11 6.79
N ILE A 109 -4.04 15.46 7.95
CA ILE A 109 -5.13 15.68 8.92
C ILE A 109 -5.10 17.12 9.46
N ILE A 110 -3.94 17.61 9.90
CA ILE A 110 -3.78 18.99 10.38
C ILE A 110 -4.19 19.99 9.30
N THR A 111 -3.77 19.74 8.06
CA THR A 111 -4.14 20.58 6.90
C THR A 111 -5.66 20.57 6.67
N ALA A 112 -6.31 19.41 6.77
CA ALA A 112 -7.76 19.29 6.61
C ALA A 112 -8.55 20.00 7.72
N VAL A 113 -8.09 19.92 8.97
CA VAL A 113 -8.74 20.55 10.13
C VAL A 113 -8.56 22.07 10.11
N THR A 114 -7.34 22.56 9.85
CA THR A 114 -7.07 24.00 9.75
C THR A 114 -7.84 24.67 8.61
N TYR A 115 -8.11 23.92 7.54
CA TYR A 115 -8.92 24.40 6.41
C TYR A 115 -10.34 24.82 6.81
N ASN A 116 -10.97 24.15 7.79
CA ASN A 116 -12.33 24.47 8.25
C ASN A 116 -12.45 25.89 8.83
N ARG A 117 -11.33 26.51 9.24
CA ARG A 117 -11.35 27.85 9.86
C ARG A 117 -11.37 29.00 8.83
N LYS A 118 -11.05 28.77 7.55
CA LYS A 118 -10.96 29.84 6.53
C LYS A 118 -12.22 29.86 5.64
N LYS A 119 -13.21 30.69 6.01
CA LYS A 119 -14.55 30.91 5.39
C LYS A 119 -14.54 31.52 3.96
N CYS A 120 -13.89 30.90 2.98
CA CYS A 120 -14.07 31.31 1.57
C CYS A 120 -14.20 30.08 0.66
N PHE A 121 -15.45 29.76 0.31
CA PHE A 121 -15.85 28.55 -0.40
C PHE A 121 -15.76 28.73 -1.92
N ASN A 122 -14.59 28.42 -2.50
CA ASN A 122 -14.49 28.14 -3.93
C ASN A 122 -14.83 26.66 -4.22
N SER A 123 -15.51 26.37 -5.33
CA SER A 123 -15.88 25.01 -5.74
C SER A 123 -14.67 24.07 -5.85
N THR A 124 -13.56 24.58 -6.40
CA THR A 124 -12.27 23.87 -6.52
C THR A 124 -11.70 23.51 -5.15
N ARG A 125 -11.75 24.43 -4.17
CA ARG A 125 -11.31 24.16 -2.78
C ARG A 125 -12.10 23.02 -2.15
N THR A 126 -13.42 23.01 -2.36
CA THR A 126 -14.31 21.97 -1.83
C THR A 126 -14.00 20.60 -2.42
N GLN A 127 -13.66 20.53 -3.72
CA GLN A 127 -13.27 19.27 -4.36
C GLN A 127 -11.93 18.75 -3.84
N HIS A 128 -10.92 19.61 -3.67
CA HIS A 128 -9.65 19.24 -3.06
C HIS A 128 -9.80 18.72 -1.63
N ARG A 129 -10.65 19.36 -0.83
CA ARG A 129 -10.98 18.91 0.54
C ARG A 129 -11.63 17.54 0.54
N LYS A 130 -12.63 17.28 -0.34
CA LYS A 130 -13.25 15.96 -0.44
C LYS A 130 -12.23 14.87 -0.77
N ARG A 131 -11.32 15.14 -1.71
CA ARG A 131 -10.21 14.22 -2.05
C ARG A 131 -9.30 13.97 -0.85
N LEU A 132 -8.91 15.02 -0.12
CA LEU A 132 -8.06 14.92 1.07
C LEU A 132 -8.74 14.10 2.19
N ILE A 133 -10.04 14.27 2.41
CA ILE A 133 -10.79 13.51 3.43
C ILE A 133 -10.92 12.04 3.03
N SER A 134 -11.35 11.75 1.79
CA SER A 134 -11.36 10.37 1.26
C SER A 134 -10.01 9.70 1.44
N PHE A 135 -8.95 10.44 1.18
CA PHE A 135 -7.59 9.99 1.34
C PHE A 135 -7.20 9.70 2.81
N ILE A 136 -7.57 10.57 3.76
CA ILE A 136 -7.34 10.33 5.19
C ILE A 136 -8.06 9.04 5.65
N ILE A 137 -9.32 8.85 5.20
CA ILE A 137 -10.10 7.64 5.49
C ILE A 137 -9.39 6.40 4.95
N TYR A 138 -8.81 6.49 3.76
CA TYR A 138 -8.01 5.40 3.19
C TYR A 138 -6.75 5.12 4.01
N CYS A 139 -6.03 6.15 4.45
CA CYS A 139 -4.73 5.97 5.10
C CYS A 139 -4.78 5.51 6.55
N ILE A 140 -5.87 5.79 7.30
CA ILE A 140 -5.95 5.42 8.72
C ILE A 140 -5.82 3.89 8.91
N PRO A 141 -6.63 3.03 8.26
CA PRO A 141 -6.48 1.58 8.41
C PRO A 141 -5.13 1.07 7.92
N MET A 142 -4.56 1.72 6.90
CA MET A 142 -3.25 1.35 6.37
C MET A 142 -2.11 1.69 7.32
N ASN A 143 -2.19 2.81 8.03
CA ASN A 143 -1.25 3.16 9.09
C ASN A 143 -1.40 2.23 10.29
N ILE A 144 -2.62 1.79 10.63
CA ILE A 144 -2.84 0.77 11.68
C ILE A 144 -2.15 -0.54 11.29
N ILE A 145 -2.35 -1.00 10.05
CA ILE A 145 -1.69 -2.19 9.50
C ILE A 145 -0.16 -2.02 9.41
N GLY A 146 0.31 -0.81 9.17
CA GLY A 146 1.74 -0.47 9.12
C GLY A 146 2.39 -0.27 10.49
N PHE A 147 1.59 -0.10 11.55
CA PHE A 147 2.09 0.24 12.89
C PHE A 147 3.05 -0.81 13.48
N PRO A 148 2.82 -2.13 13.31
CA PRO A 148 3.78 -3.13 13.76
C PRO A 148 5.20 -2.91 13.21
N PHE A 149 5.35 -2.46 11.95
CA PHE A 149 6.67 -2.14 11.39
C PHE A 149 7.35 -0.97 12.10
N ILE A 150 6.58 0.05 12.49
CA ILE A 150 7.10 1.22 13.22
C ILE A 150 7.66 0.77 14.58
N VAL A 151 6.92 -0.06 15.31
CA VAL A 151 7.33 -0.58 16.62
C VAL A 151 8.53 -1.52 16.52
N MET A 152 8.55 -2.37 15.48
CA MET A 152 9.60 -3.38 15.30
C MET A 152 10.91 -2.83 14.77
N GLY A 153 10.90 -1.71 14.04
CA GLY A 153 12.11 -1.11 13.45
C GLY A 153 13.22 -0.81 14.47
N PRO A 154 12.94 -0.13 15.59
CA PRO A 154 13.93 0.09 16.65
C PRO A 154 14.48 -1.20 17.24
N ALA A 155 13.64 -2.22 17.48
CA ALA A 155 14.08 -3.51 17.99
C ALA A 155 15.01 -4.24 16.99
N CYS A 156 14.69 -4.16 15.69
CA CYS A 156 15.56 -4.66 14.60
C CYS A 156 16.92 -3.97 14.60
N LEU A 157 16.95 -2.65 14.74
CA LEU A 157 18.19 -1.87 14.80
C LEU A 157 19.01 -2.21 16.04
N LEU A 158 18.37 -2.34 17.20
CA LEU A 158 19.03 -2.73 18.44
C LEU A 158 19.59 -4.15 18.37
N LEU A 159 18.92 -5.07 17.67
CA LEU A 159 19.43 -6.43 17.49
C LEU A 159 20.71 -6.48 16.65
N ILE A 160 20.94 -5.51 15.76
CA ILE A 160 22.22 -5.39 15.04
C ILE A 160 23.35 -5.05 16.01
N LEU A 161 23.06 -4.21 17.02
CA LEU A 161 24.04 -3.78 18.02
C LEU A 161 24.23 -4.81 19.15
N TYR A 162 23.17 -5.56 19.47
CA TYR A 162 23.12 -6.54 20.56
C TYR A 162 22.57 -7.89 20.07
N PRO A 163 23.32 -8.61 19.22
CA PRO A 163 22.84 -9.81 18.54
C PRO A 163 22.45 -10.96 19.48
N ASP A 164 23.08 -11.03 20.66
CA ASP A 164 22.87 -12.12 21.63
C ASP A 164 21.76 -11.82 22.66
N SER A 165 21.06 -10.69 22.52
CA SER A 165 19.99 -10.32 23.44
C SER A 165 18.74 -11.19 23.23
N LEU A 166 18.51 -12.14 24.14
CA LEU A 166 17.33 -13.00 24.14
C LEU A 166 16.01 -12.21 24.14
N ILE A 167 15.98 -11.04 24.80
CA ILE A 167 14.81 -10.17 24.83
C ILE A 167 14.50 -9.64 23.42
N LEU A 168 15.52 -9.13 22.71
CA LEU A 168 15.34 -8.61 21.35
C LEU A 168 14.97 -9.73 20.36
N ILE A 169 15.55 -10.92 20.51
CA ILE A 169 15.18 -12.10 19.71
C ILE A 169 13.71 -12.47 19.93
N ASN A 170 13.24 -12.51 21.18
CA ASN A 170 11.84 -12.82 21.48
C ASN A 170 10.88 -11.77 20.92
N ILE A 171 11.21 -10.48 21.04
CA ILE A 171 10.44 -9.38 20.42
C ILE A 171 10.37 -9.58 18.90
N MET A 172 11.48 -9.96 18.26
CA MET A 172 11.52 -10.24 16.82
C MET A 172 10.62 -11.38 16.40
N ILE A 173 10.60 -12.49 17.15
CA ILE A 173 9.75 -13.65 16.85
C ILE A 173 8.27 -13.25 16.94
N VAL A 174 7.86 -12.63 18.05
CA VAL A 174 6.48 -12.21 18.28
C VAL A 174 6.05 -11.18 17.24
N GLY A 175 6.86 -10.15 16.99
CA GLY A 175 6.53 -9.11 16.04
C GLY A 175 6.47 -9.59 14.58
N ARG A 176 7.29 -10.58 14.20
CA ARG A 176 7.16 -11.23 12.88
C ARG A 176 5.82 -11.93 12.72
N SER A 177 5.35 -12.63 13.76
CA SER A 177 4.01 -13.25 13.75
C SER A 177 2.93 -12.19 13.54
N ILE A 178 2.96 -11.10 14.32
CA ILE A 178 1.99 -10.01 14.22
C ILE A 178 2.02 -9.38 12.83
N ILE A 179 3.20 -9.11 12.26
CA ILE A 179 3.35 -8.55 10.92
C ILE A 179 2.75 -9.49 9.87
N SER A 180 3.04 -10.78 9.95
CA SER A 180 2.51 -11.81 9.05
C SER A 180 0.99 -11.84 9.10
N ASP A 181 0.41 -11.92 10.30
CA ASP A 181 -1.04 -11.96 10.50
C ASP A 181 -1.71 -10.68 9.98
N THR A 182 -1.12 -9.53 10.27
CA THR A 182 -1.64 -8.23 9.82
C THR A 182 -1.60 -8.11 8.29
N ASN A 183 -0.56 -8.66 7.65
CA ASN A 183 -0.45 -8.67 6.19
C ASN A 183 -1.54 -9.52 5.53
N ASN A 184 -2.00 -10.60 6.15
CA ASN A 184 -3.10 -11.42 5.62
C ASN A 184 -4.41 -10.62 5.51
N TYR A 185 -4.66 -9.69 6.44
CA TYR A 185 -5.85 -8.82 6.40
C TYR A 185 -5.66 -7.58 5.51
N ARG A 186 -4.44 -7.29 5.05
CA ARG A 186 -4.11 -6.07 4.33
C ARG A 186 -4.93 -5.91 3.05
N THR A 187 -5.02 -6.94 2.22
CA THR A 187 -5.78 -6.89 0.95
C THR A 187 -7.25 -6.58 1.18
N LEU A 188 -7.87 -7.18 2.22
CA LEU A 188 -9.26 -6.91 2.59
C LEU A 188 -9.43 -5.47 3.07
N ALA A 189 -8.54 -5.00 3.94
CA ALA A 189 -8.56 -3.63 4.43
C ALA A 189 -8.41 -2.62 3.29
N ILE A 190 -7.50 -2.86 2.34
CA ILE A 190 -7.33 -2.05 1.13
C ILE A 190 -8.62 -2.06 0.30
N GLY A 191 -9.20 -3.23 0.06
CA GLY A 191 -10.44 -3.34 -0.73
C GLY A 191 -11.57 -2.52 -0.11
N ILE A 192 -11.81 -2.68 1.19
CA ILE A 192 -12.86 -1.97 1.94
C ILE A 192 -12.58 -0.47 1.96
N THR A 193 -11.35 -0.05 2.27
CA THR A 193 -10.99 1.37 2.31
C THR A 193 -11.05 2.02 0.94
N THR A 194 -10.66 1.32 -0.12
CA THR A 194 -10.74 1.84 -1.49
C THR A 194 -12.20 2.04 -1.90
N LEU A 195 -13.07 1.06 -1.58
CA LEU A 195 -14.52 1.14 -1.83
C LEU A 195 -15.20 2.29 -1.07
N THR A 196 -14.79 2.54 0.18
CA THR A 196 -15.37 3.60 1.02
C THR A 196 -14.83 4.98 0.63
N ALA A 197 -13.53 5.09 0.39
CA ALA A 197 -12.84 6.36 0.10
C ALA A 197 -13.11 6.87 -1.32
N PHE A 198 -13.07 6.00 -2.34
CA PHE A 198 -13.06 6.42 -3.74
C PHE A 198 -14.38 6.16 -4.45
N THR A 199 -15.15 7.23 -4.68
CA THR A 199 -16.43 7.17 -5.39
C THR A 199 -16.29 6.57 -6.81
N SER A 200 -15.22 6.88 -7.54
CA SER A 200 -14.99 6.32 -8.88
C SER A 200 -14.85 4.80 -8.83
N TYR A 201 -14.12 4.26 -7.86
CA TYR A 201 -13.97 2.83 -7.67
C TYR A 201 -15.29 2.15 -7.29
N ARG A 202 -16.03 2.74 -6.34
CA ARG A 202 -17.38 2.28 -5.97
C ARG A 202 -18.34 2.26 -7.16
N ASN A 203 -18.29 3.26 -8.03
CA ASN A 203 -19.12 3.31 -9.23
C ASN A 203 -18.72 2.24 -10.25
N ALA A 204 -17.42 2.00 -10.45
CA ALA A 204 -16.94 0.93 -11.31
C ALA A 204 -17.41 -0.46 -10.82
N VAL A 205 -17.30 -0.73 -9.51
CA VAL A 205 -17.79 -1.99 -8.90
C VAL A 205 -19.30 -2.11 -9.03
N ARG A 206 -20.07 -1.04 -8.79
CA ARG A 206 -21.54 -1.04 -9.03
C ARG A 206 -21.89 -1.36 -10.48
N ASN A 207 -21.16 -0.80 -11.44
CA ASN A 207 -21.39 -1.07 -12.87
C ASN A 207 -21.06 -2.53 -13.21
N LEU A 208 -19.96 -3.07 -12.71
CA LEU A 208 -19.60 -4.48 -12.87
C LEU A 208 -20.69 -5.42 -12.33
N LEU A 209 -21.17 -5.15 -11.12
CA LEU A 209 -22.22 -5.96 -10.49
C LEU A 209 -23.60 -5.80 -11.17
N ARG A 210 -23.89 -4.64 -11.77
CA ARG A 210 -25.10 -4.42 -12.57
C ARG A 210 -25.04 -5.13 -13.93
N LEU A 211 -23.87 -5.16 -14.57
CA LEU A 211 -23.66 -5.93 -15.80
C LEU A 211 -23.83 -7.44 -15.54
N HIS A 212 -23.48 -7.92 -14.35
CA HIS A 212 -23.71 -9.31 -13.94
C HIS A 212 -25.18 -9.66 -13.65
N ARG A 213 -26.06 -8.65 -13.48
CA ARG A 213 -27.50 -8.83 -13.29
C ARG A 213 -28.33 -8.83 -14.58
N ILE A 214 -27.70 -8.65 -15.75
CA ILE A 214 -28.38 -8.88 -17.03
C ILE A 214 -28.16 -10.37 -17.36
N PRO A 215 -29.13 -11.26 -17.13
CA PRO A 215 -29.01 -12.63 -17.58
C PRO A 215 -28.83 -12.63 -19.10
N CYS A 216 -27.84 -13.39 -19.60
CA CYS A 216 -27.55 -13.62 -21.02
C CYS A 216 -28.77 -14.00 -21.88
N PHE A 217 -29.89 -14.37 -21.26
CA PHE A 217 -31.16 -14.66 -21.94
C PHE A 217 -31.81 -13.45 -22.64
N LEU A 218 -31.41 -12.21 -22.34
CA LEU A 218 -31.96 -11.02 -23.03
C LEU A 218 -31.15 -10.60 -24.26
N THR A 219 -29.89 -11.04 -24.39
CA THR A 219 -29.08 -10.66 -25.55
C THR A 219 -29.49 -11.43 -26.82
N GLU A 220 -30.00 -12.65 -26.70
CA GLU A 220 -30.50 -13.41 -27.86
C GLU A 220 -31.86 -12.92 -28.36
N ARG A 221 -32.78 -12.48 -27.47
CA ARG A 221 -34.07 -11.92 -27.91
C ARG A 221 -33.94 -10.58 -28.64
N ILE A 222 -32.97 -9.75 -28.26
CA ILE A 222 -32.74 -8.46 -28.94
C ILE A 222 -32.13 -8.66 -30.33
N VAL A 223 -31.35 -9.72 -30.54
CA VAL A 223 -30.82 -10.08 -31.87
C VAL A 223 -31.90 -10.74 -32.74
N GLN A 224 -32.81 -11.53 -32.18
CA GLN A 224 -33.91 -12.13 -32.95
C GLN A 224 -34.95 -11.09 -33.41
N VAL A 225 -35.30 -10.10 -32.60
CA VAL A 225 -36.26 -9.05 -33.02
C VAL A 225 -35.69 -8.16 -34.13
N ARG A 226 -34.36 -7.97 -34.19
CA ARG A 226 -33.72 -7.24 -35.29
C ARG A 226 -33.60 -8.01 -36.60
N ARG A 227 -33.76 -9.34 -36.61
CA ARG A 227 -33.73 -10.15 -37.85
C ARG A 227 -35.09 -10.31 -38.52
N ILE A 228 -36.19 -9.91 -37.88
CA ILE A 228 -37.54 -9.97 -38.46
C ILE A 228 -37.96 -8.60 -39.03
N ALA A 229 -37.21 -7.55 -38.73
CA ALA A 229 -37.50 -6.17 -39.16
C ALA A 229 -36.60 -5.66 -40.30
N PHE A 230 -35.85 -6.55 -40.97
CA PHE A 230 -35.08 -6.24 -42.19
C PHE A 230 -35.25 -7.36 -43.21
#